data_AF-A0A7C5JMD9-F1
#
_entry.id   AF-A0A7C5JMD9-F1
#
_cell.length_a   1.000
_cell.length_b   1.000
_cell.length_c   1.000
_cell.angle_alpha   90.00
_cell.angle_beta   90.00
_cell.angle_gamma   90.00
#
_symmetry.space_group_name_H-M   'P 1'
#
loop_
_entity.id
_entity.type
_entity.pdbx_description
1 polymer ?
#
loop_
_entity_poly.entity_id
_entity_poly.type
_entity_poly.pdbx_seq_one_letter_code
_entity_poly.pdbx_strand_id
1 'polypeptide(L)'
;TVETGLSTTIPLGRRALSLPISGTAAVSGMIQPNDRVDVLGTFTFPSKKVPGEMETVTLTLLQDVTVLAVGQTLARYRTPGSPPLRGMPSYSSVTLDVTPREAELLVFAQQARGSLVLTLRNPNDVYYEKDLPVVDFDHLQHKLQDLNEYRQHNIRHKKNL
;
A
#
# COMPACT_ATOMS: atom_id res chain seq x y z
N THR A 1 26.81 -12.29 22.48
CA THR A 1 25.44 -11.76 22.71
C THR A 1 24.76 -11.74 21.37
N VAL A 2 23.66 -12.48 21.19
CA VAL A 2 23.00 -12.67 19.88
C VAL A 2 22.37 -11.34 19.44
N GLU A 3 22.66 -10.89 18.23
CA GLU A 3 22.13 -9.65 17.65
C GLU A 3 20.61 -9.74 17.44
N THR A 4 19.84 -9.05 18.29
CA THR A 4 18.36 -9.03 18.28
C THR A 4 17.76 -7.84 17.50
N GLY A 5 18.51 -7.29 16.53
CA GLY A 5 18.11 -6.15 15.70
C GLY A 5 17.15 -6.51 14.54
N LEU A 6 16.39 -5.55 14.01
CA LEU A 6 15.58 -5.79 12.79
C LEU A 6 16.46 -6.21 11.60
N SER A 7 17.71 -5.76 11.58
CA SER A 7 18.73 -6.09 10.59
C SER A 7 18.93 -7.60 10.36
N THR A 8 18.92 -8.41 11.42
CA THR A 8 19.21 -9.86 11.32
C THR A 8 18.04 -10.67 10.73
N THR A 9 16.85 -10.09 10.65
CA THR A 9 15.67 -10.73 10.07
C THR A 9 15.38 -10.32 8.63
N ILE A 10 16.10 -9.34 8.10
CA ILE A 10 15.94 -8.90 6.71
C ILE A 10 16.72 -9.89 5.83
N PRO A 11 16.09 -10.51 4.81
CA PRO A 11 16.80 -11.41 3.90
C PRO A 11 17.94 -10.70 3.16
N LEU A 12 18.99 -11.46 2.80
CA LEU A 12 20.06 -10.93 1.97
C LEU A 12 19.51 -10.36 0.65
N GLY A 13 19.98 -9.18 0.26
CA GLY A 13 19.48 -8.51 -0.95
C GLY A 13 18.16 -7.75 -0.75
N ARG A 14 17.60 -7.71 0.46
CA ARG A 14 16.39 -6.95 0.82
C ARG A 14 16.69 -5.82 1.81
N ARG A 15 15.74 -4.91 1.99
CA ARG A 15 15.82 -3.72 2.86
C ARG A 15 14.50 -3.53 3.59
N ALA A 16 14.60 -3.09 4.84
CA ALA A 16 13.45 -2.58 5.58
C ALA A 16 13.31 -1.08 5.29
N LEU A 17 12.21 -0.68 4.64
CA LEU A 17 11.89 0.72 4.40
C LEU A 17 10.67 1.13 5.22
N SER A 18 10.84 2.10 6.12
CA SER A 18 9.73 2.66 6.89
C SER A 18 9.14 3.86 6.16
N LEU A 19 7.85 3.77 5.83
CA LEU A 19 7.10 4.83 5.17
C LEU A 19 6.06 5.39 6.13
N PRO A 20 5.91 6.73 6.23
CA PRO A 20 4.77 7.30 6.90
C PRO A 20 3.52 7.02 6.08
N ILE A 21 2.46 6.57 6.75
CA ILE A 21 1.18 6.32 6.09
C ILE A 21 0.12 7.19 6.74
N SER A 22 -0.67 7.85 5.91
CA SER A 22 -1.76 8.70 6.38
C SER A 22 -2.80 7.84 7.10
N GLY A 23 -3.10 8.17 8.37
CA GLY A 23 -4.05 7.42 9.21
C GLY A 23 -5.50 7.42 8.71
N THR A 24 -5.81 8.15 7.63
CA THR A 24 -7.10 8.12 6.93
C THR A 24 -7.24 6.96 5.94
N ALA A 25 -6.16 6.24 5.62
CA ALA A 25 -6.24 4.99 4.87
C ALA A 25 -6.95 3.94 5.75
N ALA A 26 -8.18 3.59 5.39
CA ALA A 26 -9.15 2.84 6.21
C ALA A 26 -8.68 1.45 6.73
N VAL A 27 -7.48 1.00 6.37
CA VAL A 27 -6.90 -0.28 6.80
C VAL A 27 -5.63 -0.14 7.65
N SER A 28 -5.07 1.07 7.80
CA SER A 28 -3.81 1.30 8.56
C SER A 28 -3.89 0.81 10.02
N GLY A 29 -5.08 0.89 10.64
CA GLY A 29 -5.32 0.37 11.99
C GLY A 29 -5.39 -1.16 12.09
N MET A 30 -5.58 -1.86 10.97
CA MET A 30 -5.78 -3.31 10.92
C MET A 30 -4.54 -4.05 10.43
N ILE A 31 -3.70 -3.42 9.61
CA ILE A 31 -2.44 -3.99 9.13
C ILE A 31 -1.61 -4.46 10.32
N GLN A 32 -1.18 -5.72 10.26
CA GLN A 32 -0.26 -6.33 11.19
C GLN A 32 1.07 -6.63 10.48
N PRO A 33 2.15 -6.77 11.25
CA PRO A 33 3.34 -7.40 10.74
C PRO A 33 3.06 -8.81 10.16
N ASN A 34 3.81 -9.19 9.11
CA ASN A 34 3.61 -10.35 8.23
C ASN A 34 2.40 -10.29 7.29
N ASP A 35 1.59 -9.22 7.32
CA ASP A 35 0.59 -8.99 6.28
C ASP A 35 1.25 -8.69 4.93
N ARG A 36 0.48 -8.89 3.86
CA ARG A 36 0.84 -8.48 2.50
C ARG A 36 0.01 -7.27 2.10
N VAL A 37 0.64 -6.27 1.49
CA VAL A 37 -0.02 -5.04 1.04
C VAL A 37 0.36 -4.69 -0.38
N ASP A 38 -0.50 -3.95 -1.08
CA ASP A 38 -0.06 -3.16 -2.23
C ASP A 38 0.19 -1.71 -1.80
N VAL A 39 1.08 -1.03 -2.51
CA VAL A 39 1.42 0.38 -2.29
C VAL A 39 0.87 1.18 -3.45
N LEU A 40 -0.12 2.03 -3.18
CA LEU A 40 -0.69 2.97 -4.14
C LEU A 40 -0.14 4.37 -3.88
N GLY A 41 0.08 5.12 -4.95
CA GLY A 41 0.53 6.51 -4.87
C GLY A 41 -0.35 7.43 -5.69
N THR A 42 -0.73 8.56 -5.09
CA THR A 42 -1.41 9.66 -5.77
C THR A 42 -0.46 10.85 -5.89
N PHE A 43 -0.30 11.39 -7.08
CA PHE A 43 0.65 12.46 -7.40
C PHE A 43 0.02 13.51 -8.28
N THR A 44 0.50 14.75 -8.16
CA THR A 44 0.08 15.86 -9.00
C THR A 44 1.26 16.35 -9.83
N PHE A 45 1.13 16.32 -11.15
CA PHE A 45 2.18 16.71 -12.11
C PHE A 45 1.63 17.73 -13.12
N PRO A 46 2.48 18.50 -13.82
CA PRO A 46 2.02 19.31 -14.93
C PRO A 46 1.28 18.45 -15.96
N SER A 47 0.10 18.91 -16.37
CA SER A 47 -0.73 18.22 -17.36
C SER A 47 0.02 18.13 -18.69
N LYS A 48 0.04 16.92 -19.27
CA LYS A 48 0.56 16.72 -20.63
C LYS A 48 -0.45 17.14 -21.70
N LYS A 49 -1.72 17.25 -21.33
CA LYS A 49 -2.84 17.54 -22.24
C LYS A 49 -3.08 19.04 -22.37
N VAL A 50 -2.99 19.78 -21.26
CA VAL A 50 -3.33 21.21 -21.18
C VAL A 50 -2.16 22.00 -20.59
N PRO A 51 -1.49 22.87 -21.38
CA PRO A 51 -0.40 23.70 -20.88
C PRO A 51 -0.83 24.61 -19.73
N GLY A 52 -0.08 24.60 -18.63
CA GLY A 52 -0.33 25.44 -17.46
C GLY A 52 -1.26 24.82 -16.40
N GLU A 53 -1.86 23.66 -16.68
CA GLU A 53 -2.66 22.93 -15.70
C GLU A 53 -1.85 21.84 -14.99
N MET A 54 -2.37 21.39 -13.85
CA MET A 54 -1.84 20.24 -13.11
C MET A 54 -2.83 19.08 -13.20
N GLU A 55 -2.33 17.88 -13.41
CA GLU A 55 -3.09 16.64 -13.45
C GLU A 55 -2.76 15.79 -12.24
N THR A 56 -3.79 15.25 -11.58
CA THR A 56 -3.61 14.32 -10.46
C THR A 56 -3.85 12.90 -10.94
N VAL A 57 -2.91 12.01 -10.67
CA VAL A 57 -2.95 10.61 -11.07
C VAL A 57 -2.75 9.70 -9.87
N THR A 58 -3.43 8.57 -9.85
CA THR A 58 -3.22 7.48 -8.89
C THR A 58 -2.81 6.21 -9.62
N LEU A 59 -1.81 5.51 -9.09
CA LEU A 59 -1.33 4.25 -9.64
C LEU A 59 -0.79 3.33 -8.54
N THR A 60 -0.79 2.03 -8.81
CA THR A 60 -0.14 1.05 -7.94
C THR A 60 1.35 1.05 -8.23
N LEU A 61 2.15 1.37 -7.21
CA LEU A 61 3.61 1.41 -7.28
C LEU A 61 4.21 0.02 -7.13
N LEU A 62 3.70 -0.75 -6.15
CA LEU A 62 4.12 -2.11 -5.86
C LEU A 62 2.91 -2.94 -5.44
N GLN A 63 2.94 -4.23 -5.79
CA GLN A 63 1.97 -5.22 -5.34
C GLN A 63 2.65 -6.26 -4.46
N ASP A 64 1.89 -6.85 -3.55
CA ASP A 64 2.31 -8.01 -2.75
C ASP A 64 3.61 -7.76 -1.95
N VAL A 65 3.66 -6.66 -1.20
CA VAL A 65 4.81 -6.29 -0.34
C VAL A 65 4.59 -6.77 1.08
N THR A 66 5.59 -7.43 1.67
CA THR A 66 5.51 -7.90 3.06
C THR A 66 5.69 -6.76 4.06
N VAL A 67 4.82 -6.70 5.06
CA VAL A 67 4.94 -5.78 6.19
C VAL A 67 5.86 -6.38 7.26
N LEU A 68 6.97 -5.74 7.53
CA LEU A 68 7.92 -6.14 8.58
C LEU A 68 7.54 -5.59 9.96
N ALA A 69 6.96 -4.39 10.01
CA ALA A 69 6.59 -3.72 11.24
C ALA A 69 5.48 -2.67 11.04
N VAL A 70 4.74 -2.39 12.11
CA VAL A 70 3.73 -1.33 12.18
C VAL A 70 4.00 -0.48 13.42
N GLY A 71 4.27 0.82 13.23
CA GLY A 71 4.79 1.68 14.30
C GLY A 71 6.06 1.10 14.92
N GLN A 72 6.05 0.87 16.23
CA GLN A 72 7.17 0.26 16.96
C GLN A 72 7.07 -1.28 17.08
N THR A 73 6.00 -1.89 16.55
CA THR A 73 5.77 -3.35 16.66
C THR A 73 6.41 -4.07 15.47
N LEU A 74 7.38 -4.96 15.73
CA LEU A 74 7.97 -5.84 14.70
C LEU A 74 7.22 -7.17 14.58
N ALA A 75 7.31 -7.81 13.40
CA ALA A 75 6.72 -9.12 13.09
C ALA A 75 7.02 -10.22 14.09
N ARG A 76 8.28 -10.32 14.52
CA ARG A 76 8.74 -11.36 15.45
C ARG A 76 8.22 -11.22 16.89
N TYR A 77 7.63 -10.08 17.25
CA TYR A 77 7.18 -9.82 18.62
C TYR A 77 5.68 -10.05 18.84
N ARG A 78 4.95 -10.52 17.83
CA ARG A 78 3.54 -10.91 18.00
C ARG A 78 3.38 -12.41 17.89
N THR A 79 3.15 -13.04 19.03
CA THR A 79 2.58 -14.39 19.13
C THR A 79 1.04 -14.32 18.97
N PRO A 80 0.39 -15.34 18.40
CA PRO A 80 -1.07 -15.44 18.42
C PRO A 80 -1.59 -15.32 19.86
N GLY A 81 -2.45 -14.33 20.15
CA GLY A 81 -3.02 -14.09 21.48
C GLY A 81 -2.38 -12.97 22.31
N SER A 82 -1.37 -12.26 21.81
CA SER A 82 -0.86 -11.05 22.48
C SER A 82 -1.95 -9.97 22.55
N PRO A 83 -2.18 -9.34 23.73
CA PRO A 83 -3.23 -8.32 23.88
C PRO A 83 -2.95 -7.13 22.94
N PRO A 84 -3.99 -6.52 22.35
CA PRO A 84 -3.81 -5.28 21.59
C PRO A 84 -3.18 -4.25 22.52
N LEU A 85 -2.08 -3.62 22.07
CA LEU A 85 -1.45 -2.50 22.78
C LEU A 85 -2.51 -1.43 23.05
N ARG A 86 -2.97 -1.36 24.31
CA ARG A 86 -3.95 -0.38 24.77
C ARG A 86 -3.36 1.02 24.62
N GLY A 87 -4.09 1.90 23.94
CA GLY A 87 -3.65 3.25 23.62
C GLY A 87 -2.90 3.28 22.29
N MET A 88 -3.59 3.02 21.18
CA MET A 88 -3.06 3.17 19.83
C MET A 88 -2.46 4.57 19.70
N PRO A 89 -1.13 4.74 19.57
CA PRO A 89 -0.66 5.86 18.80
C PRO A 89 -1.22 5.62 17.39
N SER A 90 -1.87 6.62 16.81
CA SER A 90 -2.15 6.65 15.37
C SER A 90 -0.93 6.06 14.65
N TYR A 91 -1.07 4.88 14.03
CA TYR A 91 0.08 4.20 13.44
C TYR A 91 0.61 5.10 12.34
N SER A 92 1.71 5.80 12.64
CA SER A 92 2.23 6.85 11.78
C SER A 92 3.10 6.29 10.65
N SER A 93 3.51 5.02 10.75
CA SER A 93 4.40 4.38 9.79
C SER A 93 4.25 2.87 9.71
N VAL A 94 4.57 2.34 8.54
CA VAL A 94 4.70 0.91 8.24
C VAL A 94 6.07 0.65 7.65
N THR A 95 6.73 -0.41 8.11
CA THR A 95 8.00 -0.88 7.56
C THR A 95 7.77 -2.02 6.60
N LEU A 96 8.24 -1.87 5.37
CA LEU A 96 8.08 -2.81 4.26
C LEU A 96 9.38 -3.54 3.96
N ASP A 97 9.26 -4.80 3.54
CA ASP A 97 10.36 -5.57 2.95
C ASP A 97 10.45 -5.29 1.44
N VAL A 98 11.55 -4.68 1.00
CA VAL A 98 11.72 -4.19 -0.37
C VAL A 98 13.10 -4.51 -0.95
N THR A 99 13.24 -4.53 -2.27
CA THR A 99 14.54 -4.48 -2.96
C THR A 99 15.13 -3.07 -2.92
N PRO A 100 16.43 -2.88 -3.24
CA PRO A 100 17.01 -1.53 -3.40
C PRO A 100 16.26 -0.67 -4.40
N ARG A 101 15.90 -1.25 -5.55
CA ARG A 101 15.23 -0.54 -6.64
C ARG A 101 13.84 -0.08 -6.21
N GLU A 102 13.12 -0.96 -5.51
CA GLU A 102 11.82 -0.64 -4.91
C GLU A 102 11.97 0.47 -3.85
N ALA A 103 13.02 0.41 -3.02
CA ALA A 103 13.26 1.42 -2.00
C ALA A 103 13.49 2.82 -2.61
N GLU A 104 14.33 2.92 -3.63
CA GLU A 104 14.57 4.18 -4.36
C GLU A 104 13.28 4.74 -4.95
N LEU A 105 12.49 3.89 -5.62
CA LEU A 105 11.21 4.28 -6.22
C LEU A 105 10.20 4.79 -5.18
N LEU A 106 10.06 4.08 -4.07
CA LEU A 106 9.14 4.46 -2.99
C LEU A 106 9.56 5.74 -2.27
N VAL A 107 10.88 5.94 -2.07
CA VAL A 107 11.40 7.18 -1.49
C VAL A 107 11.16 8.35 -2.43
N PHE A 108 11.39 8.20 -3.73
CA PHE A 108 11.08 9.24 -4.72
C PHE A 108 9.59 9.58 -4.71
N ALA A 109 8.72 8.56 -4.74
CA ALA A 109 7.28 8.73 -4.67
C ALA A 109 6.86 9.52 -3.41
N GLN A 110 7.39 9.13 -2.24
CA GLN A 110 7.11 9.85 -1.00
C GLN A 110 7.53 11.34 -1.07
N GLN A 111 8.64 11.65 -1.72
CA GLN A 111 9.16 13.02 -1.84
C GLN A 111 8.44 13.87 -2.89
N ALA A 112 7.77 13.26 -3.88
CA ALA A 112 7.09 13.93 -4.98
C ALA A 112 5.80 14.70 -4.55
N ARG A 113 5.65 15.03 -3.26
CA ARG A 113 4.46 15.65 -2.64
C ARG A 113 3.16 14.89 -2.95
N GLY A 114 3.27 13.58 -3.18
CA GLY A 114 2.14 12.69 -3.30
C GLY A 114 1.67 12.16 -1.95
N SER A 115 0.56 11.43 -1.96
CA SER A 115 0.12 10.61 -0.83
C SER A 115 0.30 9.13 -1.16
N LEU A 116 0.78 8.36 -0.18
CA LEU A 116 0.88 6.90 -0.28
C LEU A 116 -0.23 6.26 0.55
N VAL A 117 -0.87 5.25 -0.02
CA VAL A 117 -1.93 4.46 0.61
C VAL A 117 -1.57 2.99 0.49
N LEU A 118 -1.84 2.23 1.55
CA LEU A 118 -1.68 0.77 1.55
C LEU A 118 -3.04 0.10 1.43
N THR A 119 -3.12 -0.92 0.57
CA THR A 119 -4.26 -1.84 0.49
C THR A 119 -3.85 -3.19 1.07
N LEU A 120 -4.64 -3.72 2.01
CA LEU A 120 -4.37 -5.02 2.62
C LEU A 120 -4.82 -6.15 1.70
N ARG A 121 -3.94 -7.11 1.46
CA ARG A 121 -4.23 -8.31 0.67
C ARG A 121 -4.73 -9.44 1.55
N ASN A 122 -5.50 -10.34 0.94
CA ASN A 122 -5.70 -11.65 1.55
C ASN A 122 -4.35 -12.39 1.55
N PRO A 123 -3.92 -13.01 2.67
CA PRO A 123 -2.62 -13.68 2.76
C PRO A 123 -2.46 -14.86 1.79
N ASN A 124 -3.56 -15.42 1.28
CA ASN A 124 -3.54 -16.50 0.29
C ASN A 124 -3.64 -15.98 -1.16
N ASP A 125 -3.74 -14.66 -1.34
CA ASP A 125 -3.85 -14.06 -2.67
C ASP A 125 -2.47 -13.85 -3.30
N VAL A 126 -2.10 -14.81 -4.15
CA VAL A 126 -0.87 -14.80 -4.94
C VAL A 126 -1.07 -14.21 -6.35
N TYR A 127 -2.26 -13.67 -6.65
CA TYR A 127 -2.55 -13.07 -7.94
C TYR A 127 -1.79 -11.75 -8.12
N TYR A 128 -1.21 -11.56 -9.31
CA TYR A 128 -0.57 -10.31 -9.69
C TYR A 128 -1.35 -9.70 -10.85
N GLU A 129 -1.90 -8.50 -10.64
CA GLU A 129 -2.59 -7.77 -11.69
C GLU A 129 -1.56 -7.09 -12.59
N LYS A 130 -1.45 -7.55 -13.84
CA LYS A 130 -0.41 -7.09 -14.77
C LYS A 130 -0.75 -5.73 -15.36
N ASP A 131 -2.03 -5.48 -15.60
CA ASP A 131 -2.50 -4.37 -16.41
C ASP A 131 -3.34 -3.40 -15.57
N LEU A 132 -2.74 -2.89 -14.49
CA LEU A 132 -3.38 -1.85 -13.66
C LEU A 132 -3.36 -0.50 -14.39
N PRO A 133 -4.50 0.21 -14.46
CA PRO A 133 -4.54 1.52 -15.07
C PRO A 133 -3.87 2.58 -14.21
N VAL A 134 -3.36 3.63 -14.86
CA VAL A 134 -3.14 4.92 -14.21
C VAL A 134 -4.50 5.64 -14.18
N VAL A 135 -4.94 6.04 -12.99
CA VAL A 135 -6.25 6.67 -12.77
C VAL A 135 -6.07 8.17 -12.63
N ASP A 136 -6.45 8.92 -13.66
CA ASP A 136 -6.68 10.37 -13.60
C ASP A 136 -8.18 10.67 -13.44
N PHE A 137 -8.57 11.95 -13.41
CA PHE A 137 -9.97 12.34 -13.27
C PHE A 137 -10.83 11.89 -14.46
N ASP A 138 -10.30 12.01 -15.68
CA ASP A 138 -10.99 11.58 -16.89
C ASP A 138 -11.27 10.08 -16.87
N HIS A 139 -10.25 9.27 -16.56
CA HIS A 139 -10.36 7.82 -16.45
C HIS A 139 -11.38 7.43 -15.39
N LEU A 140 -11.33 8.06 -14.22
CA LEU A 140 -12.29 7.81 -13.14
C LEU A 140 -13.72 8.07 -13.59
N GLN A 141 -13.98 9.24 -14.20
CA GLN A 141 -15.32 9.62 -14.65
C GLN A 141 -15.88 8.64 -15.69
N HIS A 142 -15.06 8.21 -16.65
CA HIS A 142 -15.51 7.29 -17.70
C HIS A 142 -15.66 5.84 -17.23
N LYS A 143 -14.93 5.41 -16.20
CA LYS A 143 -14.93 4.01 -15.73
C LYS A 143 -15.81 3.74 -14.53
N LEU A 144 -16.29 4.77 -13.84
CA LEU A 144 -17.03 4.60 -12.59
C LEU A 144 -18.29 3.75 -12.77
N GLN A 145 -19.08 4.00 -13.83
CA GLN A 145 -20.29 3.23 -14.09
C GLN A 145 -19.96 1.77 -14.40
N ASP A 146 -19.09 1.51 -15.38
CA ASP A 146 -18.64 0.16 -15.76
C ASP A 146 -18.13 -0.65 -14.57
N LEU A 147 -17.29 -0.04 -13.71
CA LEU A 147 -16.75 -0.70 -12.52
C LEU A 147 -17.84 -1.07 -11.51
N ASN A 148 -18.84 -0.20 -11.33
CA ASN A 148 -19.94 -0.47 -10.43
C ASN A 148 -20.83 -1.60 -10.96
N GLU A 149 -21.18 -1.58 -12.24
CA GLU A 149 -21.96 -2.63 -12.89
C GLU A 149 -21.23 -3.98 -12.84
N TYR A 150 -19.95 -4.01 -13.22
CA TYR A 150 -19.09 -5.20 -13.14
C TYR A 150 -19.10 -5.78 -11.73
N ARG A 151 -18.98 -4.92 -10.70
CA ARG A 151 -19.00 -5.39 -9.31
C ARG A 151 -20.35 -6.00 -8.93
N GLN A 152 -21.46 -5.39 -9.30
CA GLN A 152 -22.78 -5.93 -8.96
C GLN A 152 -23.06 -7.27 -9.64
N HIS A 153 -22.74 -7.38 -10.93
CA HIS A 153 -22.99 -8.59 -11.71
C HIS A 153 -21.98 -9.70 -11.43
N ASN A 154 -20.67 -9.42 -11.48
CA ASN A 154 -19.63 -10.45 -11.47
C ASN A 154 -19.10 -10.78 -10.07
N ILE A 155 -18.97 -9.77 -9.20
CA ILE A 155 -18.42 -9.98 -7.84
C ILE A 155 -19.54 -10.27 -6.85
N ARG A 156 -20.71 -9.65 -7.01
CA ARG A 156 -21.86 -9.80 -6.11
C ARG A 156 -22.98 -10.68 -6.67
N HIS A 157 -22.81 -11.20 -7.89
CA HIS A 157 -23.71 -12.16 -8.52
C HIS A 157 -25.19 -11.72 -8.57
N LYS A 158 -25.46 -10.42 -8.65
CA LYS A 158 -26.82 -9.90 -8.81
C LYS A 158 -27.24 -10.03 -10.28
N LYS A 159 -28.09 -10.98 -10.60
CA LYS A 159 -28.46 -11.31 -12.00
C LYS A 159 -29.46 -10.36 -12.66
N ASN A 160 -30.10 -9.47 -11.90
CA ASN A 160 -31.26 -8.68 -12.36
C ASN A 160 -31.10 -7.16 -12.12
N LEU A 161 -29.89 -6.64 -12.28
CA LEU A 161 -29.63 -5.19 -12.33
C LEU A 161 -29.46 -4.75 -13.78
#